data_AF-A0A7R9WTT6-F1
#
_entry.id   AF-A0A7R9WTT6-F1
#
_cell.length_a   1.000
_cell.length_b   1.000
_cell.length_c   1.000
_cell.angle_alpha   90.00
_cell.angle_beta   90.00
_cell.angle_gamma   90.00
#
_symmetry.space_group_name_H-M   'P 1'
#
loop_
_entity.id
_entity.type
_entity.pdbx_description
1 polymer ?
#
loop_
_entity_poly.entity_id
_entity_poly.type
_entity_poly.pdbx_seq_one_letter_code
_entity_poly.pdbx_strand_id
1 'polypeptide(L)'
;ERLTGSEYIMDIYAFCANSGMFEFADGGSLDDAIFGGKDGGGWSSKERLVVSHQAASGVAAVHTTDSKTMAAISHTDISASQFVYLNKLGMFKLNDFNRARFILKDRETGKPCPFAVASNKGKFRAPEEYVKPHVETEKIDVFSLGNILYIILTETFPFEKLSEDDAQEEVRKGGRPHISKELLESTDPFLQALVKAINMCWRQDPKERSSATEVVDHLDKSLKKLGVAAKGER
;
A
#
# COMPACT_ATOMS: atom_id res chain seq x y z
N GLU A 1 26.12 10.32 -28.44
CA GLU A 1 27.33 9.89 -27.69
C GLU A 1 28.47 10.81 -28.17
N ARG A 2 29.34 11.32 -27.29
CA ARG A 2 30.34 12.37 -27.62
C ARG A 2 31.78 11.84 -27.67
N LEU A 3 31.99 10.56 -27.34
CA LEU A 3 33.30 9.92 -27.12
C LEU A 3 33.74 9.04 -28.29
N THR A 4 32.83 8.70 -29.20
CA THR A 4 33.00 7.94 -30.46
C THR A 4 34.04 8.53 -31.43
N GLY A 5 34.60 9.71 -31.14
CA GLY A 5 35.68 10.32 -31.92
C GLY A 5 37.10 10.05 -31.40
N SER A 6 37.26 9.32 -30.29
CA SER A 6 38.57 9.04 -29.70
C SER A 6 39.01 7.60 -30.00
N GLU A 7 40.18 7.45 -30.63
CA GLU A 7 40.81 6.12 -30.83
C GLU A 7 41.24 5.45 -29.51
N TYR A 8 41.20 6.20 -28.40
CA TYR A 8 41.58 5.74 -27.07
C TYR A 8 40.39 5.41 -26.16
N ILE A 9 39.15 5.59 -26.63
CA ILE A 9 37.94 5.33 -25.85
C ILE A 9 37.07 4.31 -26.60
N MET A 10 36.60 3.29 -25.90
CA MET A 10 35.77 2.25 -26.49
C MET A 10 34.39 2.78 -26.88
N ASP A 11 33.96 2.44 -28.09
CA ASP A 11 32.63 2.78 -28.59
C ASP A 11 31.54 2.14 -27.73
N ILE A 12 30.52 2.94 -27.41
CA ILE A 12 29.27 2.45 -26.86
C ILE A 12 28.33 2.16 -28.03
N TYR A 13 28.08 0.88 -28.32
CA TYR A 13 27.18 0.45 -29.40
C TYR A 13 25.70 0.41 -28.99
N ALA A 14 25.42 0.28 -27.70
CA ALA A 14 24.07 0.29 -27.15
C ALA A 14 24.08 0.73 -25.68
N PHE A 15 23.01 1.41 -25.27
CA PHE A 15 22.72 1.76 -23.90
C PHE A 15 21.23 1.50 -23.65
N CYS A 16 20.89 0.90 -22.51
CA CYS A 16 19.51 0.68 -22.10
C CYS A 16 19.24 1.45 -20.81
N ALA A 17 18.36 2.44 -20.87
CA ALA A 17 17.81 3.11 -19.69
C ALA A 17 16.31 2.83 -19.59
N ASN A 18 15.84 2.62 -18.37
CA ASN A 18 14.41 2.57 -18.07
C ASN A 18 13.93 4.00 -17.75
N SER A 19 12.99 4.52 -18.53
CA SER A 19 12.29 5.77 -18.23
C SER A 19 10.80 5.50 -18.13
N GLY A 20 10.19 5.92 -17.03
CA GLY A 20 8.74 5.86 -16.84
C GLY A 20 8.10 7.20 -17.14
N MET A 21 7.05 7.22 -17.96
CA MET A 21 6.18 8.39 -18.13
C MET A 21 4.82 8.06 -17.54
N PHE A 22 4.36 8.89 -16.60
CA PHE A 22 3.11 8.68 -15.89
C PHE A 22 2.14 9.83 -16.18
N GLU A 23 0.85 9.60 -15.91
CA GLU A 23 -0.11 10.70 -15.88
C GLU A 23 0.31 11.73 -14.82
N PHE A 24 0.17 13.03 -15.12
CA PHE A 24 0.40 14.07 -14.13
C PHE A 24 -0.72 14.07 -13.08
N ALA A 25 -0.35 13.89 -11.80
CA ALA A 25 -1.25 13.99 -10.66
C ALA A 25 -1.18 15.41 -10.09
N ASP A 26 -2.27 16.15 -10.22
CA ASP A 26 -2.36 17.59 -9.94
C ASP A 26 -2.97 17.92 -8.57
N GLY A 27 -3.23 16.91 -7.74
CA GLY A 27 -3.87 17.05 -6.43
C GLY A 27 -3.00 16.71 -5.22
N GLY A 28 -1.70 16.48 -5.42
CA GLY A 28 -0.79 16.07 -4.35
C GLY A 28 -0.95 14.60 -3.95
N SER A 29 -0.26 14.21 -2.89
CA SER A 29 -0.29 12.86 -2.32
C SER A 29 -1.31 12.72 -1.19
N LEU A 30 -1.54 11.48 -0.74
CA LEU A 30 -2.37 11.22 0.42
C LEU A 30 -1.77 11.80 1.70
N ASP A 31 -0.43 11.86 1.80
CA ASP A 31 0.25 12.55 2.90
C ASP A 31 -0.09 14.04 2.91
N ASP A 32 -0.02 14.71 1.75
CA ASP A 32 -0.41 16.12 1.62
C ASP A 32 -1.88 16.33 2.01
N ALA A 33 -2.75 15.40 1.61
CA ALA A 33 -4.18 15.50 1.88
C ALA A 33 -4.56 15.28 3.36
N ILE A 34 -3.72 14.58 4.14
CA ILE A 34 -3.95 14.30 5.56
C ILE A 34 -3.22 15.33 6.44
N PHE A 35 -1.96 15.63 6.14
CA PHE A 35 -1.08 16.43 6.99
C PHE A 35 -0.84 17.87 6.50
N GLY A 36 -1.19 18.20 5.25
CA GLY A 36 -0.88 19.49 4.62
C GLY A 36 -1.67 20.70 5.12
N GLY A 37 -2.41 20.59 6.22
CA GLY A 37 -3.19 21.68 6.81
C GLY A 37 -4.53 21.89 6.10
N LYS A 38 -5.62 21.37 6.68
CA LYS A 38 -6.97 21.64 6.17
C LYS A 38 -7.53 22.91 6.81
N ASP A 39 -7.69 23.96 6.02
CA ASP A 39 -8.46 25.17 6.39
C ASP A 39 -9.99 24.88 6.54
N GLY A 40 -10.44 23.65 6.24
CA GLY A 40 -11.86 23.29 6.06
C GLY A 40 -12.38 22.06 6.83
N GLY A 41 -11.72 21.64 7.91
CA GLY A 41 -12.12 20.48 8.70
C GLY A 41 -11.66 19.13 8.13
N GLY A 42 -11.50 18.13 8.99
CA GLY A 42 -11.05 16.77 8.64
C GLY A 42 -12.00 16.04 7.69
N TRP A 43 -11.61 14.85 7.20
CA TRP A 43 -12.51 14.05 6.37
C TRP A 43 -13.67 13.47 7.18
N SER A 44 -14.86 13.45 6.59
CA SER A 44 -15.98 12.67 7.11
C SER A 44 -15.66 11.17 7.09
N SER A 45 -16.35 10.39 7.92
CA SER A 45 -16.20 8.92 7.95
C SER A 45 -16.50 8.27 6.59
N LYS A 46 -17.48 8.80 5.86
CA LYS A 46 -17.76 8.41 4.47
C LYS A 46 -16.57 8.65 3.54
N GLU A 47 -15.97 9.83 3.57
CA GLU A 47 -14.81 10.15 2.73
C GLU A 47 -13.61 9.25 3.08
N ARG A 48 -13.36 9.01 4.37
CA ARG A 48 -12.34 8.07 4.84
C ARG A 48 -12.54 6.68 4.24
N LEU A 49 -13.76 6.15 4.26
CA LEU A 49 -14.04 4.83 3.68
C LEU A 49 -13.88 4.82 2.15
N VAL A 50 -14.28 5.89 1.44
CA VAL A 50 -14.10 6.01 -0.01
C VAL A 50 -12.62 6.05 -0.39
N VAL A 51 -11.81 6.85 0.31
CA VAL A 51 -10.35 6.93 0.06
C VAL A 51 -9.66 5.61 0.40
N SER A 52 -10.08 4.95 1.48
CA SER A 52 -9.62 3.61 1.86
C SER A 52 -9.88 2.57 0.77
N HIS A 53 -11.07 2.61 0.17
CA HIS A 53 -11.41 1.76 -0.96
C HIS A 53 -10.51 2.02 -2.17
N GLN A 54 -10.21 3.29 -2.50
CA GLN A 54 -9.31 3.65 -3.60
C GLN A 54 -7.89 3.13 -3.35
N ALA A 55 -7.36 3.30 -2.13
CA ALA A 55 -6.04 2.80 -1.76
C ALA A 55 -5.95 1.26 -1.87
N ALA A 56 -6.93 0.56 -1.28
CA ALA A 56 -7.01 -0.90 -1.38
C ALA A 56 -7.13 -1.38 -2.82
N SER A 57 -7.92 -0.68 -3.65
CA SER A 57 -8.09 -0.98 -5.07
C SER A 57 -6.79 -0.82 -5.86
N GLY A 58 -5.98 0.20 -5.54
CA GLY A 58 -4.66 0.39 -6.14
C GLY A 58 -3.73 -0.80 -5.88
N VAL A 59 -3.64 -1.24 -4.62
CA VAL A 59 -2.82 -2.41 -4.23
C VAL A 59 -3.35 -3.68 -4.90
N ALA A 60 -4.68 -3.90 -4.87
CA ALA A 60 -5.30 -5.06 -5.50
C ALA A 60 -5.07 -5.12 -7.01
N ALA A 61 -5.09 -3.97 -7.71
CA ALA A 61 -4.85 -3.91 -9.14
C ALA A 61 -3.43 -4.37 -9.50
N VAL A 62 -2.42 -3.96 -8.71
CA VAL A 62 -1.02 -4.38 -8.90
C VAL A 62 -0.86 -5.87 -8.66
N HIS A 63 -1.47 -6.38 -7.58
CA HIS A 63 -1.43 -7.81 -7.28
C HIS A 63 -2.10 -8.61 -8.41
N THR A 64 -3.23 -8.16 -8.94
CA THR A 64 -4.07 -8.96 -9.86
C THR A 64 -3.88 -8.69 -11.35
N THR A 65 -2.86 -7.92 -11.74
CA THR A 65 -2.67 -7.46 -13.14
C THR A 65 -2.69 -8.61 -14.17
N ASP A 66 -2.05 -9.74 -13.87
CA ASP A 66 -1.99 -10.89 -14.79
C ASP A 66 -2.95 -12.03 -14.41
N SER A 67 -3.43 -12.08 -13.16
CA SER A 67 -4.30 -13.14 -12.66
C SER A 67 -5.07 -12.70 -11.42
N LYS A 68 -6.34 -13.11 -11.33
CA LYS A 68 -7.16 -12.92 -10.12
C LYS A 68 -6.81 -13.88 -8.98
N THR A 69 -6.14 -14.99 -9.27
CA THR A 69 -5.89 -16.07 -8.31
C THR A 69 -4.47 -16.05 -7.74
N MET A 70 -3.56 -15.29 -8.35
CA MET A 70 -2.17 -15.25 -7.95
C MET A 70 -1.61 -13.86 -8.18
N ALA A 71 -0.92 -13.33 -7.16
CA ALA A 71 -0.28 -12.04 -7.27
C ALA A 71 0.82 -12.05 -8.33
N ALA A 72 0.81 -11.07 -9.22
CA ALA A 72 1.80 -10.90 -10.28
C ALA A 72 2.95 -9.98 -9.86
N ILE A 73 2.62 -8.93 -9.13
CA ILE A 73 3.55 -7.89 -8.70
C ILE A 73 3.32 -7.59 -7.22
N SER A 74 4.40 -7.47 -6.46
CA SER A 74 4.42 -6.83 -5.14
C SER A 74 5.04 -5.43 -5.29
N HIS A 75 4.43 -4.40 -4.71
CA HIS A 75 4.94 -3.03 -4.75
C HIS A 75 6.16 -2.86 -3.85
N THR A 76 6.14 -3.49 -2.67
CA THR A 76 7.18 -3.48 -1.63
C THR A 76 7.50 -2.11 -1.00
N ASP A 77 6.68 -1.10 -1.29
CA ASP A 77 6.89 0.27 -0.78
C ASP A 77 5.60 1.07 -0.61
N ILE A 78 4.56 0.39 -0.12
CA ILE A 78 3.28 1.04 0.15
C ILE A 78 3.44 2.03 1.31
N SER A 79 3.35 3.32 1.01
CA SER A 79 3.27 4.44 1.96
C SER A 79 2.24 5.46 1.46
N ALA A 80 1.79 6.38 2.33
CA ALA A 80 0.72 7.32 1.97
C ALA A 80 1.14 8.25 0.83
N SER A 81 2.39 8.74 0.81
CA SER A 81 2.96 9.47 -0.32
C SER A 81 2.88 8.77 -1.69
N GLN A 82 2.73 7.45 -1.75
CA GLN A 82 2.60 6.70 -3.01
C GLN A 82 1.21 6.75 -3.61
N PHE A 83 0.21 7.26 -2.88
CA PHE A 83 -1.13 7.47 -3.40
C PHE A 83 -1.28 8.92 -3.82
N VAL A 84 -1.37 9.18 -5.12
CA VAL A 84 -1.44 10.52 -5.69
C VAL A 84 -2.85 10.83 -6.21
N TYR A 85 -3.35 12.05 -5.96
CA TYR A 85 -4.69 12.47 -6.33
C TYR A 85 -4.72 13.07 -7.73
N LEU A 86 -5.65 12.60 -8.56
CA LEU A 86 -5.92 13.13 -9.89
C LEU A 86 -7.24 13.90 -9.84
N ASN A 87 -7.21 15.23 -9.87
CA ASN A 87 -8.42 16.06 -9.76
C ASN A 87 -9.43 15.73 -10.86
N LYS A 88 -8.93 15.50 -12.09
CA LYS A 88 -9.76 15.13 -13.26
C LYS A 88 -10.62 13.87 -13.03
N LEU A 89 -10.15 12.94 -12.19
CA LEU A 89 -10.86 11.70 -11.86
C LEU A 89 -11.54 11.76 -10.48
N GLY A 90 -11.09 12.69 -9.62
CA GLY A 90 -11.52 12.80 -8.23
C GLY A 90 -11.24 11.54 -7.43
N MET A 91 -10.03 10.96 -7.58
CA MET A 91 -9.56 9.77 -6.87
C MET A 91 -8.04 9.71 -6.74
N PHE A 92 -7.59 8.97 -5.74
CA PHE A 92 -6.20 8.56 -5.57
C PHE A 92 -5.84 7.37 -6.46
N LYS A 93 -4.60 7.34 -6.94
CA LYS A 93 -3.97 6.21 -7.63
C LYS A 93 -2.64 5.87 -6.99
N LEU A 94 -2.30 4.58 -6.97
CA LEU A 94 -0.99 4.09 -6.55
C LEU A 94 0.08 4.42 -7.61
N ASN A 95 1.23 4.89 -7.15
CA ASN A 95 2.37 5.35 -7.94
C ASN A 95 3.69 4.81 -7.36
N ASP A 96 4.80 5.06 -8.06
CA ASP A 96 6.20 4.75 -7.67
C ASP A 96 6.52 3.25 -7.55
N PHE A 97 6.58 2.61 -8.71
CA PHE A 97 6.91 1.20 -8.85
C PHE A 97 8.43 0.91 -8.82
N ASN A 98 9.27 1.85 -8.38
CA ASN A 98 10.74 1.70 -8.42
C ASN A 98 11.25 0.51 -7.61
N ARG A 99 10.50 0.09 -6.60
CA ARG A 99 10.84 -1.05 -5.75
C ARG A 99 10.06 -2.32 -6.07
N ALA A 100 9.15 -2.29 -7.05
CA ALA A 100 8.28 -3.41 -7.34
C ALA A 100 9.05 -4.71 -7.64
N ARG A 101 8.41 -5.85 -7.35
CA ARG A 101 8.92 -7.19 -7.59
C ARG A 101 7.91 -7.99 -8.38
N PHE A 102 8.36 -8.55 -9.49
CA PHE A 102 7.61 -9.59 -10.19
C PHE A 102 7.64 -10.87 -9.37
N ILE A 103 6.46 -11.41 -9.12
CA ILE A 103 6.30 -12.66 -8.38
C ILE A 103 6.39 -13.78 -9.39
N LEU A 104 7.53 -14.44 -9.40
CA LEU A 104 7.79 -15.58 -10.27
C LEU A 104 6.96 -16.79 -9.81
N LYS A 105 6.77 -17.74 -10.72
CA LYS A 105 6.09 -19.00 -10.43
C LYS A 105 7.09 -20.15 -10.49
N ASP A 106 6.98 -21.04 -9.52
CA ASP A 106 7.67 -22.31 -9.57
C ASP A 106 7.14 -23.12 -10.76
N ARG A 107 8.05 -23.63 -11.61
CA ARG A 107 7.67 -24.26 -12.89
C ARG A 107 6.95 -25.59 -12.70
N GLU A 108 7.20 -26.29 -11.60
CA GLU A 108 6.66 -27.63 -11.36
C GLU A 108 5.33 -27.56 -10.61
N THR A 109 5.27 -26.77 -9.56
CA THR A 109 4.10 -26.65 -8.68
C THR A 109 3.13 -25.55 -9.11
N GLY A 110 3.58 -24.61 -9.95
CA GLY A 110 2.81 -23.44 -10.38
C GLY A 110 2.57 -22.41 -9.27
N LYS A 111 3.14 -22.60 -8.07
CA LYS A 111 2.96 -21.73 -6.90
C LYS A 111 3.81 -20.45 -7.01
N PRO A 112 3.37 -19.33 -6.41
CA PRO A 112 4.18 -18.11 -6.39
C PRO A 112 5.44 -18.33 -5.56
N CYS A 113 6.58 -17.91 -6.10
CA CYS A 113 7.85 -17.92 -5.39
C CYS A 113 7.89 -16.75 -4.41
N PRO A 114 8.29 -16.97 -3.14
CA PRO A 114 8.61 -15.86 -2.26
C PRO A 114 9.85 -15.12 -2.79
N PHE A 115 10.04 -13.90 -2.31
CA PHE A 115 11.19 -13.07 -2.63
C PHE A 115 11.82 -12.51 -1.35
N ALA A 116 12.97 -11.86 -1.51
CA ALA A 116 13.64 -11.14 -0.44
C ALA A 116 14.02 -9.75 -0.94
N VAL A 117 13.82 -8.73 -0.11
CA VAL A 117 14.24 -7.37 -0.42
C VAL A 117 15.44 -7.00 0.44
N ALA A 118 16.56 -6.63 -0.21
CA ALA A 118 17.85 -6.46 0.45
C ALA A 118 17.90 -5.32 1.49
N SER A 119 16.99 -4.35 1.43
CA SER A 119 16.92 -3.23 2.37
C SER A 119 15.48 -2.77 2.53
N ASN A 120 14.89 -3.06 3.69
CA ASN A 120 13.54 -2.66 4.07
C ASN A 120 13.61 -1.60 5.18
N LYS A 121 14.02 -0.37 4.81
CA LYS A 121 13.99 0.76 5.75
C LYS A 121 12.55 1.13 6.07
N GLY A 122 12.27 1.40 7.33
CA GLY A 122 10.94 1.84 7.76
C GLY A 122 10.56 1.32 9.14
N LYS A 123 9.74 2.12 9.81
CA LYS A 123 9.37 1.94 11.22
C LYS A 123 8.23 0.95 11.47
N PHE A 124 7.35 0.75 10.49
CA PHE A 124 6.08 0.03 10.66
C PHE A 124 5.77 -0.93 9.50
N ARG A 125 6.80 -1.58 8.96
CA ARG A 125 6.68 -2.58 7.89
C ARG A 125 6.13 -3.91 8.41
N ALA A 126 5.89 -4.88 7.54
CA ALA A 126 5.36 -6.18 7.95
C ALA A 126 6.35 -6.92 8.86
N PRO A 127 5.87 -7.72 9.84
CA PRO A 127 6.75 -8.42 10.79
C PRO A 127 7.83 -9.29 10.13
N GLU A 128 7.46 -9.99 9.06
CA GLU A 128 8.35 -10.87 8.28
C GLU A 128 9.49 -10.11 7.59
N GLU A 129 9.36 -8.79 7.38
CA GLU A 129 10.43 -7.97 6.80
C GLU A 129 11.57 -7.72 7.80
N TYR A 130 11.32 -7.88 9.11
CA TYR A 130 12.30 -7.67 10.18
C TYR A 130 12.97 -8.97 10.67
N VAL A 131 12.50 -10.13 10.23
CA VAL A 131 12.98 -11.44 10.71
C VAL A 131 13.77 -12.13 9.61
N LYS A 132 14.93 -12.71 9.96
CA LYS A 132 15.70 -13.54 9.04
C LYS A 132 15.25 -15.00 9.12
N PRO A 133 15.16 -15.73 8.00
CA PRO A 133 15.36 -15.24 6.62
C PRO A 133 14.20 -14.34 6.15
N HIS A 134 14.51 -13.28 5.38
CA HIS A 134 13.54 -12.36 4.80
C HIS A 134 12.75 -13.04 3.68
N VAL A 135 11.80 -13.90 4.06
CA VAL A 135 10.92 -14.60 3.12
C VAL A 135 9.63 -13.80 3.02
N GLU A 136 9.56 -13.01 1.96
CA GLU A 136 8.48 -12.06 1.71
C GLU A 136 7.56 -12.57 0.60
N THR A 137 6.30 -12.15 0.65
CA THR A 137 5.32 -12.32 -0.43
C THR A 137 4.59 -11.00 -0.66
N GLU A 138 3.63 -10.94 -1.58
CA GLU A 138 2.75 -9.77 -1.78
C GLU A 138 2.04 -9.33 -0.49
N LYS A 139 1.96 -10.20 0.51
CA LYS A 139 1.30 -9.93 1.79
C LYS A 139 1.96 -8.79 2.55
N ILE A 140 3.23 -8.47 2.32
CA ILE A 140 3.88 -7.29 2.92
C ILE A 140 3.19 -5.99 2.50
N ASP A 141 2.71 -5.92 1.26
CA ASP A 141 1.92 -4.77 0.78
C ASP A 141 0.58 -4.69 1.48
N VAL A 142 -0.05 -5.85 1.78
CA VAL A 142 -1.33 -5.87 2.50
C VAL A 142 -1.16 -5.40 3.94
N PHE A 143 -0.07 -5.78 4.62
CA PHE A 143 0.21 -5.24 5.95
C PHE A 143 0.39 -3.71 5.90
N SER A 144 1.16 -3.25 4.91
CA SER A 144 1.42 -1.84 4.68
C SER A 144 0.16 -1.07 4.32
N LEU A 145 -0.76 -1.66 3.55
CA LEU A 145 -2.11 -1.14 3.31
C LEU A 145 -2.86 -0.93 4.63
N GLY A 146 -2.76 -1.87 5.58
CA GLY A 146 -3.33 -1.70 6.93
C GLY A 146 -2.83 -0.45 7.64
N ASN A 147 -1.55 -0.10 7.46
CA ASN A 147 -1.00 1.15 7.98
C ASN A 147 -1.57 2.38 7.27
N ILE A 148 -1.81 2.33 5.97
CA ILE A 148 -2.46 3.42 5.23
C ILE A 148 -3.90 3.62 5.73
N LEU A 149 -4.64 2.52 5.89
CA LEU A 149 -6.00 2.55 6.42
C LEU A 149 -6.04 3.11 7.84
N TYR A 150 -5.05 2.79 8.67
CA TYR A 150 -4.87 3.39 9.99
C TYR A 150 -4.64 4.90 9.89
N ILE A 151 -3.70 5.35 9.06
CA ILE A 151 -3.42 6.79 8.87
C ILE A 151 -4.69 7.53 8.41
N ILE A 152 -5.49 6.95 7.50
CA ILE A 152 -6.76 7.53 7.06
C ILE A 152 -7.77 7.59 8.22
N LEU A 153 -7.80 6.57 9.09
CA LEU A 153 -8.73 6.49 10.21
C LEU A 153 -8.41 7.51 11.32
N THR A 154 -7.12 7.61 11.68
CA THR A 154 -6.67 8.34 12.87
C THR A 154 -6.04 9.69 12.55
N GLU A 155 -5.66 9.93 11.29
CA GLU A 155 -4.89 11.11 10.85
C GLU A 155 -3.54 11.22 11.61
N THR A 156 -2.96 10.07 11.99
CA THR A 156 -1.67 9.97 12.71
C THR A 156 -0.78 8.89 12.10
N PHE A 157 0.54 9.07 12.21
CA PHE A 157 1.49 8.06 11.77
C PHE A 157 1.50 6.82 12.69
N PRO A 158 1.66 5.59 12.16
CA PRO A 158 1.80 4.39 12.96
C PRO A 158 2.98 4.52 13.92
N PHE A 159 2.72 4.23 15.20
CA PHE A 159 3.73 4.31 16.27
C PHE A 159 4.45 5.67 16.35
N GLU A 160 3.78 6.79 16.02
CA GLU A 160 4.37 8.14 15.97
C GLU A 160 5.33 8.45 17.13
N LYS A 161 4.96 8.06 18.36
CA LYS A 161 5.69 8.34 19.60
C LYS A 161 6.85 7.40 19.93
N LEU A 162 7.05 6.32 19.17
CA LEU A 162 8.13 5.35 19.41
C LEU A 162 9.40 5.69 18.61
N SER A 163 10.55 5.15 18.98
CA SER A 163 11.72 5.15 18.09
C SER A 163 11.51 4.16 16.93
N GLU A 164 12.42 4.15 15.94
CA GLU A 164 12.37 3.14 14.88
C GLU A 164 12.52 1.72 15.44
N ASP A 165 13.54 1.49 16.26
CA ASP A 165 13.84 0.18 16.84
C ASP A 165 12.69 -0.33 17.75
N ASP A 166 12.12 0.56 18.58
CA ASP A 166 11.02 0.20 19.48
C ASP A 166 9.76 -0.18 18.69
N ALA A 167 9.43 0.56 17.63
CA ALA A 167 8.27 0.24 16.79
C ALA A 167 8.47 -1.08 16.04
N GLN A 168 9.68 -1.34 15.52
CA GLN A 168 10.00 -2.61 14.88
C GLN A 168 9.89 -3.78 15.86
N GLU A 169 10.35 -3.62 17.09
CA GLU A 169 10.21 -4.61 18.16
C GLU A 169 8.74 -4.85 18.53
N GLU A 170 7.94 -3.81 18.66
CA GLU A 170 6.49 -3.91 18.91
C GLU A 170 5.79 -4.69 17.79
N VAL A 171 6.06 -4.35 16.52
CA VAL A 171 5.49 -5.07 15.37
C VAL A 171 5.90 -6.55 15.37
N ARG A 172 7.17 -6.85 15.66
CA ARG A 172 7.67 -8.24 15.75
C ARG A 172 6.95 -9.05 16.83
N LYS A 173 6.59 -8.43 17.95
CA LYS A 173 5.83 -9.04 19.06
C LYS A 173 4.32 -9.15 18.80
N GLY A 174 3.82 -8.61 17.69
CA GLY A 174 2.39 -8.57 17.39
C GLY A 174 1.66 -7.32 17.88
N GLY A 175 2.40 -6.34 18.43
CA GLY A 175 1.88 -5.02 18.75
C GLY A 175 1.40 -4.28 17.50
N ARG A 176 0.42 -3.41 17.67
CA ARG A 176 -0.17 -2.58 16.61
C ARG A 176 -0.31 -1.14 17.08
N PRO A 177 -0.35 -0.17 16.15
CA PRO A 177 -0.63 1.22 16.50
C PRO A 177 -1.93 1.35 17.29
N HIS A 178 -1.94 2.24 18.28
CA HIS A 178 -3.11 2.46 19.12
C HIS A 178 -4.26 3.07 18.30
N ILE A 179 -5.43 2.43 18.35
CA ILE A 179 -6.72 2.98 17.90
C ILE A 179 -7.54 3.24 19.17
N SER A 180 -8.12 4.44 19.28
CA SER A 180 -8.87 4.82 20.47
C SER A 180 -10.14 3.97 20.65
N LYS A 181 -10.61 3.83 21.89
CA LYS A 181 -11.80 3.05 22.21
C LYS A 181 -13.04 3.61 21.50
N GLU A 182 -13.13 4.93 21.36
CA GLU A 182 -14.22 5.62 20.67
C GLU A 182 -14.31 5.23 19.20
N LEU A 183 -13.18 5.03 18.52
CA LEU A 183 -13.15 4.58 17.13
C LEU A 183 -13.47 3.09 17.01
N LEU A 184 -12.91 2.26 17.90
CA LEU A 184 -13.16 0.81 17.92
C LEU A 184 -14.62 0.47 18.23
N GLU A 185 -15.26 1.22 19.12
CA GLU A 185 -16.63 0.99 19.58
C GLU A 185 -17.64 1.97 18.94
N SER A 186 -17.23 2.72 17.92
CA SER A 186 -18.09 3.67 17.23
C SER A 186 -19.34 3.01 16.67
N THR A 187 -20.49 3.67 16.76
CA THR A 187 -21.73 3.25 16.09
C THR A 187 -21.77 3.67 14.61
N ASP A 188 -20.78 4.43 14.14
CA ASP A 188 -20.67 4.84 12.75
C ASP A 188 -20.28 3.63 11.87
N PRO A 189 -21.15 3.19 10.94
CA PRO A 189 -20.90 2.02 10.13
C PRO A 189 -19.73 2.22 9.14
N PHE A 190 -19.41 3.44 8.74
CA PHE A 190 -18.25 3.73 7.88
C PHE A 190 -16.95 3.49 8.64
N LEU A 191 -16.87 3.94 9.89
CA LEU A 191 -15.69 3.72 10.73
C LEU A 191 -15.52 2.24 11.09
N GLN A 192 -16.61 1.54 11.40
CA GLN A 192 -16.57 0.09 11.68
C GLN A 192 -16.12 -0.74 10.47
N ALA A 193 -16.55 -0.35 9.26
CA ALA A 193 -16.07 -0.98 8.03
C ALA A 193 -14.56 -0.79 7.86
N LEU A 194 -14.05 0.41 8.15
CA LEU A 194 -12.62 0.72 8.06
C LEU A 194 -11.79 -0.01 9.12
N VAL A 195 -12.23 -0.03 10.38
CA VAL A 195 -11.59 -0.80 11.47
C VAL A 195 -11.50 -2.28 11.12
N LYS A 196 -12.57 -2.86 10.56
CA LYS A 196 -12.54 -4.25 10.11
C LYS A 196 -11.52 -4.47 8.98
N ALA A 197 -11.43 -3.55 8.01
CA ALA A 197 -10.46 -3.64 6.92
C ALA A 197 -9.00 -3.57 7.43
N ILE A 198 -8.73 -2.70 8.43
CA ILE A 198 -7.43 -2.64 9.11
C ILE A 198 -7.08 -4.00 9.74
N ASN A 199 -8.03 -4.61 10.45
CA ASN A 199 -7.83 -5.91 11.10
C ASN A 199 -7.62 -7.07 10.10
N MET A 200 -8.19 -6.99 8.90
CA MET A 200 -7.92 -7.95 7.80
C MET A 200 -6.45 -7.86 7.34
N CYS A 201 -5.87 -6.67 7.36
CA CYS A 201 -4.50 -6.39 6.95
C CYS A 201 -3.46 -6.72 8.03
N TRP A 202 -3.79 -6.52 9.30
CA TRP A 202 -2.85 -6.58 10.42
C TRP A 202 -2.68 -7.96 11.06
N ARG A 203 -2.81 -9.03 10.29
CA ARG A 203 -2.50 -10.38 10.76
C ARG A 203 -1.00 -10.60 10.84
N GLN A 204 -0.56 -11.19 11.96
CA GLN A 204 0.86 -11.45 12.23
C GLN A 204 1.42 -12.49 11.26
N ASP A 205 0.74 -13.62 11.10
CA ASP A 205 1.07 -14.61 10.08
C ASP A 205 0.57 -14.10 8.70
N PRO A 206 1.47 -13.96 7.70
CA PRO A 206 1.08 -13.56 6.34
C PRO A 206 0.02 -14.49 5.70
N LYS A 207 -0.05 -15.76 6.11
CA LYS A 207 -1.03 -16.72 5.60
C LYS A 207 -2.46 -16.45 6.09
N GLU A 208 -2.59 -15.90 7.30
CA GLU A 208 -3.87 -15.52 7.89
C GLU A 208 -4.32 -14.13 7.41
N ARG A 209 -3.39 -13.34 6.86
CA ARG A 209 -3.64 -12.01 6.31
C ARG A 209 -4.52 -12.13 5.06
N SER A 210 -5.53 -11.27 4.93
CA SER A 210 -6.35 -11.23 3.71
C SER A 210 -5.50 -10.87 2.49
N SER A 211 -6.00 -11.14 1.29
CA SER A 211 -5.51 -10.54 0.04
C SER A 211 -6.02 -9.10 -0.09
N ALA A 212 -5.35 -8.28 -0.90
CA ALA A 212 -5.84 -6.93 -1.20
C ALA A 212 -7.24 -6.96 -1.84
N THR A 213 -7.52 -7.95 -2.70
CA THR A 213 -8.85 -8.15 -3.30
C THR A 213 -9.93 -8.41 -2.26
N GLU A 214 -9.67 -9.25 -1.26
CA GLU A 214 -10.65 -9.50 -0.19
C GLU A 214 -10.91 -8.23 0.65
N VAL A 215 -9.88 -7.41 0.87
CA VAL A 215 -10.03 -6.11 1.54
C VAL A 215 -10.90 -5.17 0.71
N VAL A 216 -10.67 -5.09 -0.61
CA VAL A 216 -11.51 -4.32 -1.55
C VAL A 216 -12.95 -4.82 -1.50
N ASP A 217 -13.19 -6.13 -1.61
CA ASP A 217 -14.53 -6.71 -1.57
C ASP A 217 -15.29 -6.34 -0.29
N HIS A 218 -14.61 -6.32 0.86
CA HIS A 218 -15.21 -5.90 2.13
C HIS A 218 -15.55 -4.39 2.13
N LEU A 219 -14.65 -3.55 1.63
CA LEU A 219 -14.87 -2.10 1.55
C LEU A 219 -15.99 -1.74 0.56
N ASP A 220 -16.00 -2.37 -0.61
CA ASP A 220 -17.00 -2.17 -1.66
C ASP A 220 -18.41 -2.62 -1.19
N LYS A 221 -18.51 -3.82 -0.60
CA LYS A 221 -19.78 -4.30 -0.01
C LYS A 221 -20.28 -3.36 1.09
N SER A 222 -19.38 -2.82 1.90
CA SER A 222 -19.72 -1.83 2.93
C SER A 222 -20.25 -0.53 2.33
N LEU A 223 -19.58 0.02 1.31
CA LEU A 223 -20.02 1.22 0.61
C LEU A 223 -21.38 1.04 -0.07
N LYS A 224 -21.58 -0.08 -0.79
CA LYS A 224 -22.85 -0.44 -1.43
C LYS A 224 -23.99 -0.55 -0.42
N LYS A 225 -23.75 -1.23 0.71
CA LYS A 225 -24.74 -1.34 1.80
C LYS A 225 -25.13 0.02 2.40
N LEU A 226 -24.21 0.98 2.40
CA LEU A 226 -24.41 2.34 2.93
C LEU A 226 -24.90 3.34 1.86
N GLY A 227 -25.25 2.87 0.66
CA GLY A 227 -25.79 3.72 -0.40
C GLY A 227 -24.76 4.65 -1.04
N VAL A 228 -23.48 4.29 -0.99
CA VAL A 228 -22.38 5.05 -1.60
C VAL A 228 -21.86 4.31 -2.83
N ALA A 229 -21.94 4.94 -4.00
CA ALA A 229 -21.34 4.38 -5.20
C ALA A 229 -19.80 4.44 -5.10
N ALA A 230 -19.14 3.30 -5.30
CA ALA A 230 -17.69 3.27 -5.44
C ALA A 230 -17.32 3.94 -6.77
N LYS A 231 -16.42 4.93 -6.74
CA LYS A 231 -15.85 5.50 -7.96
C LYS A 231 -14.81 4.53 -8.53
N GLY A 232 -14.90 4.20 -9.82
CA GLY A 232 -13.84 3.49 -10.55
C GLY A 232 -14.17 2.07 -11.01
N GLU A 233 -15.42 1.59 -10.87
CA GLU A 233 -15.87 0.42 -11.63
C GLU A 233 -15.87 0.80 -13.12
N ARG A 234 -14.95 0.21 -13.90
CA ARG A 234 -14.99 0.21 -15.36
C ARG A 234 -15.85 -0.94 -15.84
#